data_AF-A0A2J7RC46-F1
#
_entry.id   AF-A0A2J7RC46-F1
#
_cell.length_a   1.000
_cell.length_b   1.000
_cell.length_c   1.000
_cell.angle_alpha   90.00
_cell.angle_beta   90.00
_cell.angle_gamma   90.00
#
_symmetry.space_group_name_H-M   'P 1'
#
loop_
_entity.id
_entity.type
_entity.pdbx_description
1 polymer ?
#
loop_
_entity_poly.entity_id
_entity_poly.type
_entity_poly.pdbx_seq_one_letter_code
_entity_poly.pdbx_strand_id
1 'polypeptide(L)'
;MDRMDCDKGIDLCASEAETVSHATEICEDIKTGTLPFPMEEDSHSKTSIQNIMLDHLANSKVAYFKSQQVGEPELSCEQKRQIAKDILIRNPGQFLSRFGKFLQAQHLDYFTESDNYEVTFHLKQLRRFHCKSTNEIDVKNRRFEALKKLVKEGIYFSEKEMKQRNPLLYQQLVGQYLTETEVEDRRNADMKDINSWVNLLLAQIERDQMLCLRKQQEDDEDGAVEEMDTSDEEEAEDDDYEDENSESEHRTESGSCDDQENHDEGSGSCSSSTRKRKYVYMSGKEKDLLREEFVSNMYRSFLEGRDEEFDYSQVDLNPEYECLALRSQDEEEKYFDSETPELVAIEQESDEEEDELDVYMKNLKPDSTPSDLAENFSIML
;
A
#
# COMPACT_ATOMS: atom_id res chain seq x y z
N MET A 1 -40.44 -36.70 -1.82
CA MET A 1 -40.73 -35.88 -0.64
C MET A 1 -39.45 -35.26 -0.12
N ASP A 2 -38.97 -34.13 -0.61
CA ASP A 2 -39.03 -33.48 -1.92
C ASP A 2 -37.82 -32.54 -1.95
N ARG A 3 -37.05 -32.61 -3.04
CA ARG A 3 -36.08 -31.58 -3.43
C ARG A 3 -36.90 -30.38 -3.89
N MET A 4 -36.51 -29.17 -3.47
CA MET A 4 -37.04 -27.94 -4.05
C MET A 4 -35.95 -27.29 -4.89
N ASP A 5 -36.10 -27.49 -6.19
CA ASP A 5 -35.53 -26.67 -7.26
C ASP A 5 -36.17 -25.28 -7.24
N CYS A 6 -35.37 -24.22 -7.39
CA CYS A 6 -35.83 -22.91 -7.83
C CYS A 6 -34.75 -22.31 -8.73
N ASP A 7 -34.89 -22.56 -10.03
CA ASP A 7 -34.10 -21.97 -11.09
C ASP A 7 -35.05 -21.42 -12.18
N LYS A 8 -34.60 -20.38 -12.90
CA LYS A 8 -35.26 -19.56 -13.96
C LYS A 8 -36.11 -18.39 -13.46
N GLY A 9 -35.97 -17.14 -13.91
CA GLY A 9 -35.14 -16.43 -14.91
C GLY A 9 -35.54 -14.94 -14.78
N ILE A 10 -34.78 -13.94 -15.22
CA ILE A 10 -34.59 -13.54 -16.62
C ILE A 10 -33.51 -12.42 -16.64
N ASP A 11 -32.52 -12.61 -17.51
CA ASP A 11 -31.56 -11.62 -18.02
C ASP A 11 -32.20 -10.38 -18.64
N LEU A 12 -31.49 -9.24 -18.60
CA LEU A 12 -31.10 -8.43 -19.77
C LEU A 12 -30.68 -7.02 -19.31
N CYS A 13 -29.39 -6.70 -19.42
CA CYS A 13 -28.87 -5.61 -20.26
C CYS A 13 -27.39 -5.36 -19.95
N ALA A 14 -26.52 -6.01 -20.72
CA ALA A 14 -25.14 -5.63 -20.95
C ALA A 14 -25.04 -4.99 -22.34
N SER A 15 -24.56 -3.74 -22.39
CA SER A 15 -23.99 -2.97 -23.50
C SER A 15 -24.13 -1.51 -23.07
N GLU A 16 -23.08 -0.73 -22.89
CA GLU A 16 -22.23 -0.21 -23.96
C GLU A 16 -20.83 0.11 -23.40
N ALA A 17 -19.81 -0.44 -24.05
CA ALA A 17 -18.45 0.06 -24.01
C ALA A 17 -18.29 1.03 -25.18
N GLU A 18 -17.84 2.26 -24.93
CA GLU A 18 -17.13 3.05 -25.95
C GLU A 18 -16.34 4.20 -25.31
N THR A 19 -15.01 4.08 -25.42
CA THR A 19 -14.03 5.14 -25.64
C THR A 19 -14.04 6.37 -24.73
N VAL A 20 -13.20 6.36 -23.69
CA VAL A 20 -12.69 7.61 -23.09
C VAL A 20 -11.24 7.78 -23.52
N SER A 21 -11.04 8.70 -24.46
CA SER A 21 -9.75 9.18 -24.92
C SER A 21 -8.94 9.79 -23.77
N HIS A 22 -7.69 9.33 -23.63
CA HIS A 22 -6.61 9.99 -22.91
C HIS A 22 -6.50 11.45 -23.37
N ALA A 23 -6.73 12.40 -22.47
CA ALA A 23 -6.34 13.79 -22.65
C ALA A 23 -5.50 14.21 -21.45
N THR A 24 -4.19 14.28 -21.68
CA THR A 24 -3.20 14.93 -20.84
C THR A 24 -3.45 16.44 -20.89
N GLU A 25 -3.94 17.03 -19.80
CA GLU A 25 -4.00 18.49 -19.67
C GLU A 25 -2.64 19.00 -19.17
N ILE A 26 -1.87 19.54 -20.12
CA ILE A 26 -0.71 20.39 -19.89
C ILE A 26 -1.25 21.80 -19.62
N CYS A 27 -0.87 22.39 -18.49
CA CYS A 27 -1.13 23.79 -18.19
C CYS A 27 -0.19 24.68 -19.02
N GLU A 28 -0.72 25.53 -19.90
CA GLU A 28 0.04 26.61 -20.52
C GLU A 28 -0.62 27.97 -20.33
N ASP A 29 0.20 28.92 -19.89
CA ASP A 29 -0.06 30.35 -19.73
C ASP A 29 -0.22 31.06 -21.08
N ILE A 30 -1.27 31.86 -21.27
CA ILE A 30 -1.29 32.85 -22.36
C ILE A 30 -1.71 34.24 -21.87
N LYS A 31 -0.81 35.18 -22.18
CA LYS A 31 -0.85 36.62 -21.95
C LYS A 31 -2.00 37.33 -22.68
N THR A 32 -2.52 38.32 -21.95
CA THR A 32 -3.37 39.46 -22.27
C THR A 32 -3.32 40.05 -23.69
N GLY A 33 -4.50 40.31 -24.26
CA GLY A 33 -4.73 41.20 -25.39
C GLY A 33 -6.14 41.82 -25.34
N THR A 34 -6.22 43.09 -24.93
CA THR A 34 -7.44 43.91 -24.77
C THR A 34 -8.05 44.34 -26.10
N LEU A 35 -9.39 44.34 -26.23
CA LEU A 35 -10.27 45.48 -26.64
C LEU A 35 -11.77 45.06 -26.55
N PRO A 36 -12.72 46.00 -26.35
CA PRO A 36 -13.90 45.79 -25.49
C PRO A 36 -15.22 45.73 -26.26
N PHE A 37 -16.16 44.85 -25.87
CA PHE A 37 -17.60 44.90 -26.23
C PHE A 37 -18.40 43.92 -25.32
N PRO A 38 -19.74 44.08 -25.17
CA PRO A 38 -20.45 44.32 -23.90
C PRO A 38 -20.71 43.10 -23.00
N MET A 39 -20.64 43.39 -21.70
CA MET A 39 -20.82 42.51 -20.55
C MET A 39 -22.29 42.12 -20.32
N GLU A 40 -22.71 40.86 -20.54
CA GLU A 40 -23.85 40.21 -19.83
C GLU A 40 -23.76 38.67 -19.71
N GLU A 41 -22.82 37.96 -20.37
CA GLU A 41 -22.83 36.48 -20.43
C GLU A 41 -22.23 35.73 -19.22
N ASP A 42 -21.29 36.31 -18.47
CA ASP A 42 -20.61 35.62 -17.34
C ASP A 42 -21.52 35.37 -16.11
N SER A 43 -22.64 36.08 -16.02
CA SER A 43 -23.58 35.94 -14.91
C SER A 43 -24.41 34.65 -14.99
N HIS A 44 -24.73 34.20 -16.21
CA HIS A 44 -25.61 33.05 -16.45
C HIS A 44 -24.88 31.72 -16.25
N SER A 45 -23.61 31.64 -16.64
CA SER A 45 -22.76 30.46 -16.43
C SER A 45 -22.55 30.18 -14.94
N LYS A 46 -22.22 31.21 -14.15
CA LYS A 46 -22.06 31.07 -12.69
C LYS A 46 -23.34 30.68 -11.98
N THR A 47 -24.47 31.25 -12.38
CA THR A 47 -25.78 30.91 -11.81
C THR A 47 -26.18 29.47 -12.14
N SER A 48 -25.82 28.98 -13.34
CA SER A 48 -26.03 27.58 -13.73
C SER A 48 -25.17 26.63 -12.88
N ILE A 49 -23.86 26.90 -12.77
CA ILE A 49 -22.93 26.10 -11.96
C ILE A 49 -23.35 26.09 -10.49
N GLN A 50 -23.78 27.23 -9.95
CA GLN A 50 -24.28 27.34 -8.58
C GLN A 50 -25.48 26.42 -8.33
N ASN A 51 -26.45 26.35 -9.26
CA ASN A 51 -27.62 25.50 -9.11
C ASN A 51 -27.26 24.02 -9.19
N ILE A 52 -26.44 23.63 -10.16
CA ILE A 52 -25.95 22.25 -10.32
C ILE A 52 -25.18 21.81 -9.07
N MET A 53 -24.31 22.67 -8.56
CA MET A 53 -23.54 22.43 -7.33
C MET A 53 -24.46 22.16 -6.13
N LEU A 54 -25.46 23.02 -5.92
CA LEU A 54 -26.37 22.92 -4.79
C LEU A 54 -27.29 21.69 -4.88
N ASP A 55 -27.72 21.33 -6.09
CA ASP A 55 -28.53 20.14 -6.33
C ASP A 55 -27.72 18.85 -6.14
N HIS A 56 -26.45 18.83 -6.59
CA HIS A 56 -25.52 17.74 -6.32
C HIS A 56 -25.29 17.53 -4.81
N LEU A 57 -25.08 18.63 -4.06
CA LEU A 57 -24.94 18.56 -2.60
C LEU A 57 -26.22 18.07 -1.92
N ALA A 58 -27.39 18.55 -2.36
CA ALA A 58 -28.67 18.15 -1.77
C ALA A 58 -28.97 16.65 -1.97
N ASN A 59 -28.52 16.06 -3.08
CA ASN A 59 -28.63 14.64 -3.38
C ASN A 59 -27.58 13.78 -2.66
N SER A 60 -26.50 14.38 -2.15
CA SER A 60 -25.51 13.65 -1.35
C SER A 60 -26.11 13.22 -0.01
N LYS A 61 -26.04 11.92 0.27
CA LYS A 61 -26.51 11.32 1.53
C LYS A 61 -25.48 11.43 2.66
N VAL A 62 -24.23 11.73 2.32
CA VAL A 62 -23.09 11.75 3.26
C VAL A 62 -22.82 13.16 3.81
N ALA A 63 -23.27 14.20 3.10
CA ALA A 63 -23.03 15.58 3.49
C ALA A 63 -23.83 15.97 4.75
N TYR A 64 -23.13 16.51 5.74
CA TYR A 64 -23.72 16.94 7.02
C TYR A 64 -24.09 18.43 6.99
N PHE A 65 -25.39 18.72 6.93
CA PHE A 65 -25.92 20.10 6.82
C PHE A 65 -26.21 20.74 8.18
N LYS A 66 -26.65 19.96 9.17
CA LYS A 66 -27.01 20.44 10.52
C LYS A 66 -26.91 19.30 11.54
N SER A 67 -26.64 19.64 12.80
CA SER A 67 -26.77 18.69 13.92
C SER A 67 -28.22 18.31 14.11
N GLN A 68 -28.54 17.06 13.77
CA GLN A 68 -29.85 16.46 13.99
C GLN A 68 -29.79 15.58 15.24
N GLN A 69 -30.80 15.68 16.09
CA GLN A 69 -30.93 14.80 17.26
C GLN A 69 -31.50 13.44 16.86
N VAL A 70 -31.22 12.42 17.67
CA VAL A 70 -31.78 11.07 17.46
C VAL A 70 -33.31 11.16 17.50
N GLY A 71 -33.97 10.87 16.37
CA GLY A 71 -35.43 10.92 16.20
C GLY A 71 -35.97 12.13 15.42
N GLU A 72 -35.13 13.08 14.99
CA GLU A 72 -35.55 14.13 14.06
C GLU A 72 -35.72 13.58 12.63
N PRO A 73 -36.71 14.07 11.86
CA PRO A 73 -36.88 13.65 10.47
C PRO A 73 -35.68 14.08 9.62
N GLU A 74 -35.29 13.24 8.65
CA GLU A 74 -34.24 13.57 7.69
C GLU A 74 -34.58 14.87 6.94
N LEU A 75 -33.58 15.74 6.77
CA LEU A 75 -33.75 16.99 6.03
C LEU A 75 -34.15 16.68 4.58
N SER A 76 -35.20 17.35 4.06
CA SER A 76 -35.55 17.23 2.65
C SER A 76 -34.45 17.82 1.76
N CYS A 77 -34.35 17.37 0.51
CA CYS A 77 -33.38 17.90 -0.45
C CYS A 77 -33.50 19.43 -0.60
N GLU A 78 -34.73 19.96 -0.57
CA GLU A 78 -34.98 21.41 -0.64
C GLU A 78 -34.45 22.15 0.60
N GLN A 79 -34.63 21.58 1.79
CA GLN A 79 -34.10 22.17 3.03
C GLN A 79 -32.57 22.13 3.07
N LYS A 80 -31.96 21.02 2.63
CA LYS A 80 -30.50 20.90 2.48
C LYS A 80 -29.96 21.95 1.52
N ARG A 81 -30.62 22.10 0.36
CA ARG A 81 -30.29 23.11 -0.65
C ARG A 81 -30.33 24.53 -0.10
N GLN A 82 -31.37 24.86 0.67
CA GLN A 82 -31.51 26.19 1.25
C GLN A 82 -30.43 26.48 2.30
N ILE A 83 -30.12 25.52 3.18
CA ILE A 83 -29.05 25.66 4.17
C ILE A 83 -27.69 25.86 3.48
N ALA A 84 -27.40 25.07 2.45
CA ALA A 84 -26.17 25.18 1.67
C ALA A 84 -26.05 26.54 0.97
N LYS A 85 -27.14 27.01 0.36
CA LYS A 85 -27.22 28.33 -0.29
C LYS A 85 -27.00 29.47 0.69
N ASP A 86 -27.61 29.39 1.87
CA ASP A 86 -27.47 30.41 2.92
C ASP A 86 -26.01 30.49 3.41
N ILE A 87 -25.33 29.35 3.57
CA ILE A 87 -23.91 29.31 3.97
C ILE A 87 -23.04 29.87 2.85
N LEU A 88 -23.28 29.49 1.59
CA LEU A 88 -22.54 29.98 0.43
C LEU A 88 -22.57 31.51 0.31
N ILE A 89 -23.74 32.11 0.52
CA ILE A 89 -23.93 33.57 0.44
C ILE A 89 -23.26 34.27 1.62
N ARG A 90 -23.36 33.69 2.82
CA ARG A 90 -22.81 34.31 4.05
C ARG A 90 -21.30 34.22 4.12
N ASN A 91 -20.74 33.03 3.86
CA ASN A 91 -19.30 32.79 3.90
C ASN A 91 -18.92 31.64 2.94
N PRO A 92 -18.40 31.99 1.75
CA PRO A 92 -17.93 31.01 0.77
C PRO A 92 -16.77 30.13 1.28
N GLY A 93 -15.90 30.63 2.16
CA GLY A 93 -14.78 29.87 2.74
C GLY A 93 -15.27 28.76 3.67
N GLN A 94 -16.20 29.09 4.56
CA GLN A 94 -16.85 28.10 5.45
C GLN A 94 -17.64 27.05 4.66
N PHE A 95 -18.26 27.46 3.56
CA PHE A 95 -18.92 26.54 2.64
C PHE A 95 -17.94 25.50 2.08
N LEU A 96 -16.78 25.94 1.56
CA LEU A 96 -15.77 25.06 1.00
C LEU A 96 -15.11 24.14 2.05
N SER A 97 -14.83 24.66 3.25
CA SER A 97 -14.29 23.83 4.35
C SER A 97 -15.23 22.66 4.70
N ARG A 98 -16.54 22.91 4.70
CA ARG A 98 -17.54 21.93 5.16
C ARG A 98 -18.03 21.01 4.05
N PHE A 99 -18.27 21.54 2.85
CA PHE A 99 -18.87 20.82 1.73
C PHE A 99 -17.89 20.51 0.59
N GLY A 100 -16.68 21.07 0.62
CA GLY A 100 -15.70 20.97 -0.47
C GLY A 100 -15.38 19.54 -0.88
N LYS A 101 -15.24 18.62 0.09
CA LYS A 101 -14.97 17.19 -0.18
C LYS A 101 -16.06 16.50 -1.00
N PHE A 102 -17.27 17.04 -1.00
CA PHE A 102 -18.43 16.50 -1.72
C PHE A 102 -18.72 17.26 -3.04
N LEU A 103 -17.88 18.25 -3.37
CA LEU A 103 -17.96 18.96 -4.64
C LEU A 103 -17.26 18.18 -5.74
N GLN A 104 -17.59 18.50 -6.98
CA GLN A 104 -16.93 17.98 -8.17
C GLN A 104 -16.00 19.08 -8.73
N ALA A 105 -15.02 18.70 -9.55
CA ALA A 105 -14.07 19.64 -10.15
C ALA A 105 -14.76 20.82 -10.86
N GLN A 106 -15.83 20.53 -11.63
CA GLN A 106 -16.64 21.53 -12.32
C GLN A 106 -17.32 22.57 -11.41
N HIS A 107 -17.57 22.24 -10.14
CA HIS A 107 -18.17 23.18 -9.19
C HIS A 107 -17.15 24.18 -8.63
N LEU A 108 -15.85 23.85 -8.69
CA LEU A 108 -14.79 24.71 -8.16
C LEU A 108 -14.57 25.95 -9.02
N ASP A 109 -14.92 25.88 -10.30
CA ASP A 109 -14.76 27.00 -11.23
C ASP A 109 -15.61 28.21 -10.84
N TYR A 110 -16.73 27.99 -10.14
CA TYR A 110 -17.56 29.06 -9.57
C TYR A 110 -16.78 30.00 -8.64
N PHE A 111 -15.77 29.49 -7.93
CA PHE A 111 -15.07 30.24 -6.88
C PHE A 111 -13.75 30.87 -7.37
N THR A 112 -13.34 30.65 -8.61
CA THR A 112 -12.05 31.09 -9.17
C THR A 112 -11.81 32.59 -9.09
N GLU A 113 -12.86 33.38 -9.26
CA GLU A 113 -12.81 34.85 -9.24
C GLU A 113 -13.00 35.45 -7.85
N SER A 114 -12.94 34.64 -6.78
CA SER A 114 -13.11 35.15 -5.41
C SER A 114 -11.81 35.76 -4.86
N ASP A 115 -11.85 37.01 -4.43
CA ASP A 115 -10.71 37.71 -3.79
C ASP A 115 -10.42 37.25 -2.35
N ASN A 116 -11.27 36.38 -1.78
CA ASN A 116 -11.12 35.92 -0.41
C ASN A 116 -10.00 34.87 -0.30
N TYR A 117 -8.98 35.16 0.50
CA TYR A 117 -7.86 34.25 0.76
C TYR A 117 -8.30 32.86 1.24
N GLU A 118 -9.30 32.77 2.12
CA GLU A 118 -9.83 31.48 2.58
C GLU A 118 -10.40 30.65 1.44
N VAL A 119 -11.06 31.29 0.48
CA VAL A 119 -11.65 30.62 -0.70
C VAL A 119 -10.54 30.12 -1.61
N THR A 120 -9.54 30.95 -1.91
CA THR A 120 -8.41 30.56 -2.76
C THR A 120 -7.58 29.43 -2.14
N PHE A 121 -7.37 29.46 -0.82
CA PHE A 121 -6.73 28.38 -0.08
C PHE A 121 -7.48 27.05 -0.21
N HIS A 122 -8.78 27.04 0.10
CA HIS A 122 -9.60 25.84 0.00
C HIS A 122 -9.73 25.34 -1.44
N LEU A 123 -9.78 26.24 -2.43
CA LEU A 123 -9.77 25.85 -3.85
C LEU A 123 -8.48 25.14 -4.25
N LYS A 124 -7.32 25.66 -3.84
CA LYS A 124 -6.03 25.01 -4.10
C LYS A 124 -5.98 23.61 -3.47
N GLN A 125 -6.47 23.47 -2.24
CA GLN A 125 -6.54 22.18 -1.56
C GLN A 125 -7.49 21.20 -2.27
N LEU A 126 -8.68 21.64 -2.67
CA LEU A 126 -9.68 20.80 -3.32
C LEU A 126 -9.28 20.42 -4.75
N ARG A 127 -8.69 21.33 -5.53
CA ARG A 127 -8.15 20.99 -6.86
C ARG A 127 -7.07 19.92 -6.77
N ARG A 128 -6.20 20.00 -5.76
CA ARG A 128 -5.19 18.98 -5.48
C ARG A 128 -5.82 17.64 -5.09
N PHE A 129 -6.87 17.66 -4.28
CA PHE A 129 -7.63 16.46 -3.93
C PHE A 129 -8.29 15.81 -5.16
N HIS A 130 -8.78 16.58 -6.13
CA HIS A 130 -9.36 16.03 -7.35
C HIS A 130 -8.31 15.58 -8.39
N CYS A 131 -7.07 16.03 -8.27
CA CYS A 131 -5.98 15.54 -9.10
C CYS A 131 -5.45 14.21 -8.55
N LYS A 132 -5.66 13.12 -9.30
CA LYS A 132 -5.32 11.74 -8.87
C LYS A 132 -3.85 11.61 -8.44
N SER A 133 -2.91 12.07 -9.27
CA SER A 133 -1.47 11.96 -9.00
C SER A 133 -1.07 12.69 -7.71
N THR A 134 -1.52 13.93 -7.51
CA THR A 134 -1.18 14.67 -6.29
C THR A 134 -1.89 14.11 -5.06
N ASN A 135 -3.12 13.61 -5.21
CA ASN A 135 -3.84 12.97 -4.11
C ASN A 135 -3.13 11.68 -3.67
N GLU A 136 -2.68 10.84 -4.60
CA GLU A 136 -1.90 9.63 -4.28
C GLU A 136 -0.63 9.96 -3.49
N ILE A 137 0.09 11.01 -3.88
CA ILE A 137 1.26 11.50 -3.13
C ILE A 137 0.83 11.98 -1.74
N ASP A 138 -0.21 12.80 -1.65
CA ASP A 138 -0.69 13.31 -0.37
C ASP A 138 -1.20 12.20 0.58
N VAL A 139 -1.81 11.14 0.03
CA VAL A 139 -2.23 9.95 0.78
C VAL A 139 -1.01 9.22 1.32
N LYS A 140 -0.01 8.94 0.46
CA LYS A 140 1.25 8.32 0.88
C LYS A 140 1.94 9.13 1.97
N ASN A 141 1.94 10.45 1.85
CA ASN A 141 2.49 11.38 2.83
C ASN A 141 1.77 11.33 4.17
N ARG A 142 0.43 11.34 4.16
CA ARG A 142 -0.38 11.18 5.39
C ARG A 142 -0.13 9.83 6.04
N ARG A 143 -0.11 8.75 5.23
CA ARG A 143 0.21 7.40 5.71
C ARG A 143 1.62 7.32 6.28
N PHE A 144 2.59 8.01 5.69
CA PHE A 144 3.97 8.05 6.20
C PHE A 144 4.08 8.72 7.57
N GLU A 145 3.37 9.83 7.78
CA GLU A 145 3.31 10.45 9.11
C GLU A 145 2.59 9.56 10.15
N ALA A 146 1.51 8.89 9.74
CA ALA A 146 0.85 7.91 10.59
C ALA A 146 1.77 6.74 10.92
N LEU A 147 2.53 6.22 9.94
CA LEU A 147 3.54 5.17 10.11
C LEU A 147 4.56 5.58 11.17
N LYS A 148 5.17 6.78 11.05
CA LYS A 148 6.14 7.28 12.03
C LYS A 148 5.58 7.30 13.45
N LYS A 149 4.32 7.72 13.59
CA LYS A 149 3.63 7.77 14.89
C LYS A 149 3.40 6.36 15.45
N LEU A 150 2.90 5.43 14.64
CA LEU A 150 2.64 4.04 15.04
C LEU A 150 3.94 3.29 15.40
N VAL A 151 5.02 3.53 14.67
CA VAL A 151 6.35 2.97 14.97
C VAL A 151 6.86 3.51 16.31
N LYS A 152 6.65 4.79 16.59
CA LYS A 152 7.03 5.40 17.87
C LYS A 152 6.21 4.85 19.05
N GLU A 153 4.93 4.56 18.85
CA GLU A 153 4.08 3.91 19.85
C GLU A 153 4.48 2.45 20.08
N GLY A 154 4.96 1.76 19.04
CA GLY A 154 5.59 0.43 19.12
C GLY A 154 4.61 -0.73 19.31
N ILE A 155 3.30 -0.48 19.30
CA ILE A 155 2.26 -1.50 19.49
C ILE A 155 1.95 -2.17 18.14
N TYR A 156 1.50 -1.37 17.17
CA TYR A 156 1.01 -1.84 15.86
C TYR A 156 2.08 -2.54 14.99
N PHE A 157 3.32 -2.05 15.09
CA PHE A 157 4.48 -2.62 14.39
C PHE A 157 5.35 -3.47 15.31
N SER A 158 4.77 -4.02 16.38
CA SER A 158 5.47 -5.06 17.14
C SER A 158 5.58 -6.34 16.31
N GLU A 159 6.63 -7.12 16.55
CA GLU A 159 6.85 -8.38 15.81
C GLU A 159 5.67 -9.34 15.96
N LYS A 160 5.00 -9.33 17.12
CA LYS A 160 3.82 -10.16 17.39
C LYS A 160 2.63 -9.77 16.51
N GLU A 161 2.29 -8.48 16.45
CA GLU A 161 1.18 -7.97 15.64
C GLU A 161 1.45 -8.15 14.13
N MET A 162 2.69 -7.85 13.69
CA MET A 162 3.06 -8.04 12.28
C MET A 162 3.00 -9.51 11.86
N LYS A 163 3.42 -10.43 12.73
CA LYS A 163 3.31 -11.87 12.50
C LYS A 163 1.86 -12.35 12.45
N GLN A 164 0.97 -11.80 13.27
CA GLN A 164 -0.45 -12.14 13.24
C GLN A 164 -1.10 -11.73 11.90
N ARG A 165 -0.73 -10.56 11.38
CA ARG A 165 -1.23 -10.01 10.11
C ARG A 165 -0.68 -10.70 8.87
N ASN A 166 0.61 -11.03 8.88
CA ASN A 166 1.23 -11.74 7.76
C ASN A 166 2.10 -12.92 8.23
N PRO A 167 1.45 -14.05 8.59
CA PRO A 167 2.15 -15.21 9.15
C PRO A 167 3.01 -15.95 8.11
N LEU A 168 2.66 -15.92 6.82
CA LEU A 168 3.48 -16.55 5.77
C LEU A 168 4.79 -15.81 5.55
N LEU A 169 4.72 -14.49 5.35
CA LEU A 169 5.91 -13.67 5.16
C LEU A 169 6.84 -13.76 6.38
N TYR A 170 6.26 -13.75 7.59
CA TYR A 170 7.03 -13.97 8.81
C TYR A 170 7.73 -15.33 8.80
N GLN A 171 7.03 -16.39 8.41
CA GLN A 171 7.60 -17.72 8.33
C GLN A 171 8.76 -17.78 7.33
N GLN A 172 8.61 -17.19 6.15
CA GLN A 172 9.63 -17.15 5.08
C GLN A 172 10.90 -16.39 5.49
N LEU A 173 10.76 -15.16 6.00
CA LEU A 173 11.91 -14.29 6.28
C LEU A 173 12.51 -14.49 7.68
N VAL A 174 11.69 -14.83 8.67
CA VAL A 174 12.14 -14.91 10.08
C VAL A 174 12.03 -16.34 10.60
N GLY A 175 10.83 -16.93 10.54
CA GLY A 175 10.49 -18.19 11.20
C GLY A 175 11.33 -19.40 10.78
N GLN A 176 11.79 -19.46 9.53
CA GLN A 176 12.63 -20.57 9.02
C GLN A 176 14.04 -20.60 9.64
N TYR A 177 14.55 -19.46 10.09
CA TYR A 177 15.95 -19.30 10.52
C TYR A 177 16.11 -19.21 12.04
N LEU A 178 15.01 -19.30 12.80
CA LEU A 178 15.07 -19.37 14.26
C LEU A 178 15.60 -20.74 14.71
N THR A 179 16.57 -20.76 15.61
CA THR A 179 17.02 -22.00 16.25
C THR A 179 15.95 -22.57 17.17
N GLU A 180 16.01 -23.88 17.45
CA GLU A 180 15.06 -24.54 18.35
C GLU A 180 15.05 -23.91 19.75
N THR A 181 16.21 -23.44 20.22
CA THR A 181 16.33 -22.67 21.46
C THR A 181 15.62 -21.31 21.36
N GLU A 182 15.81 -20.56 20.27
CA GLU A 182 15.15 -19.27 20.06
C GLU A 182 13.62 -19.41 19.95
N VAL A 183 13.14 -20.48 19.29
CA VAL A 183 11.71 -20.79 19.20
C VAL A 183 11.14 -21.07 20.58
N GLU A 184 11.83 -21.89 21.39
CA GLU A 184 11.36 -22.26 22.71
C GLU A 184 11.39 -21.08 23.68
N ASP A 185 12.42 -20.23 23.62
CA ASP A 185 12.50 -18.99 24.40
C ASP A 185 11.32 -18.05 24.09
N ARG A 186 10.96 -17.93 22.81
CA ARG A 186 9.80 -17.12 22.37
C ARG A 186 8.48 -17.73 22.81
N ARG A 187 8.29 -19.04 22.67
CA ARG A 187 7.10 -19.73 23.20
C ARG A 187 6.98 -19.56 24.71
N ASN A 188 8.08 -19.66 25.44
CA ASN A 188 8.10 -19.45 26.87
C ASN A 188 7.77 -18.00 27.25
N ALA A 189 8.20 -17.02 26.46
CA ALA A 189 7.80 -15.62 26.64
C ALA A 189 6.30 -15.45 26.42
N ASP A 190 5.76 -15.96 25.31
CA ASP A 190 4.32 -15.89 25.00
C ASP A 190 3.48 -16.57 26.10
N MET A 191 3.94 -17.72 26.62
CA MET A 191 3.25 -18.46 27.68
C MET A 191 3.28 -17.73 29.05
N LYS A 192 4.28 -16.87 29.31
CA LYS A 192 4.33 -16.07 30.55
C LYS A 192 3.23 -15.01 30.59
N ASP A 193 2.77 -14.52 29.44
CA ASP A 193 1.69 -13.54 29.36
C ASP A 193 0.30 -14.17 29.57
N ILE A 194 0.20 -15.51 29.51
CA ILE A 194 -1.05 -16.25 29.68
C ILE A 194 -1.35 -16.43 31.18
N ASN A 195 -2.01 -15.42 31.76
CA ASN A 195 -2.35 -15.38 33.18
C ASN A 195 -3.69 -16.06 33.54
N SER A 196 -4.45 -16.58 32.56
CA SER A 196 -5.81 -17.15 32.76
C SER A 196 -6.13 -18.23 31.72
N TRP A 197 -7.02 -19.17 32.08
CA TRP A 197 -7.54 -20.18 31.15
C TRP A 197 -8.27 -19.56 29.96
N VAL A 198 -8.94 -18.42 30.15
CA VAL A 198 -9.56 -17.67 29.05
C VAL A 198 -8.49 -17.15 28.09
N ASN A 199 -7.38 -16.62 28.61
CA ASN A 199 -6.26 -16.14 27.77
C ASN A 199 -5.58 -17.31 27.04
N LEU A 200 -5.52 -18.50 27.65
CA LEU A 200 -5.00 -19.69 26.99
C LEU A 200 -5.88 -20.10 25.81
N LEU A 201 -7.21 -20.02 25.98
CA LEU A 201 -8.18 -20.33 24.95
C LEU A 201 -8.15 -19.28 23.82
N LEU A 202 -8.06 -17.99 24.15
CA LEU A 202 -7.88 -16.91 23.16
C LEU A 202 -6.57 -17.11 22.39
N ALA A 203 -5.46 -17.40 23.06
CA ALA A 203 -4.18 -17.68 22.41
C ALA A 203 -4.23 -18.92 21.51
N GLN A 204 -5.08 -19.91 21.82
CA GLN A 204 -5.33 -21.05 20.94
C GLN A 204 -6.06 -20.62 19.68
N ILE A 205 -7.15 -19.85 19.82
CA ILE A 205 -7.93 -19.34 18.69
C ILE A 205 -7.05 -18.48 17.79
N GLU A 206 -6.25 -17.57 18.35
CA GLU A 206 -5.30 -16.73 17.60
C GLU A 206 -4.29 -17.58 16.83
N ARG A 207 -3.76 -18.66 17.44
CA ARG A 207 -2.84 -19.58 16.76
C ARG A 207 -3.51 -20.33 15.62
N ASP A 208 -4.73 -20.79 15.81
CA ASP A 208 -5.48 -21.50 14.78
C ASP A 208 -5.83 -20.57 13.61
N GLN A 209 -6.20 -19.31 13.90
CA GLN A 209 -6.41 -18.26 12.90
C GLN A 209 -5.14 -17.98 12.09
N MET A 210 -3.99 -17.77 12.77
CA MET A 210 -2.70 -17.57 12.09
C MET A 210 -2.33 -18.75 11.18
N LEU A 211 -2.60 -19.98 11.60
CA LEU A 211 -2.32 -21.17 10.78
C LEU A 211 -3.22 -21.24 9.55
N CYS A 212 -4.51 -20.96 9.69
CA CYS A 212 -5.44 -20.89 8.56
C CYS A 212 -5.06 -19.79 7.58
N LEU A 213 -4.74 -18.59 8.09
CA LEU A 213 -4.32 -17.46 7.26
C LEU A 213 -3.03 -17.77 6.52
N ARG A 214 -2.04 -18.36 7.20
CA ARG A 214 -0.78 -18.76 6.55
C ARG A 214 -1.03 -19.75 5.41
N LYS A 215 -1.87 -20.76 5.66
CA LYS A 215 -2.20 -21.76 4.64
C LYS A 215 -2.90 -21.12 3.44
N GLN A 216 -3.85 -20.22 3.68
CA GLN A 216 -4.52 -19.48 2.61
C GLN A 216 -3.51 -18.67 1.78
N GLN A 217 -2.57 -17.97 2.43
CA GLN A 217 -1.51 -17.23 1.74
C GLN A 217 -0.58 -18.14 0.92
N GLU A 218 -0.29 -19.35 1.43
CA GLU A 218 0.49 -20.37 0.70
C GLU A 218 -0.26 -20.83 -0.55
N ASP A 219 -1.55 -21.15 -0.41
CA ASP A 219 -2.41 -21.58 -1.53
C ASP A 219 -2.56 -20.47 -2.59
N ASP A 220 -2.64 -19.19 -2.18
CA ASP A 220 -2.72 -18.04 -3.08
C ASP A 220 -1.39 -17.78 -3.83
N GLU A 221 -0.24 -17.97 -3.16
CA GLU A 221 1.10 -17.87 -3.78
C GLU A 221 1.31 -18.99 -4.80
N ASP A 222 0.99 -20.23 -4.44
CA ASP A 222 1.12 -21.40 -5.32
C ASP A 222 0.16 -21.29 -6.53
N GLY A 223 -1.10 -20.89 -6.32
CA GLY A 223 -2.06 -20.70 -7.40
C GLY A 223 -1.65 -19.63 -8.41
N ALA A 224 -1.00 -18.55 -7.96
CA ALA A 224 -0.47 -17.52 -8.84
C ALA A 224 0.73 -17.99 -9.68
N VAL A 225 1.53 -18.94 -9.17
CA VAL A 225 2.65 -19.55 -9.92
C VAL A 225 2.12 -20.47 -11.02
N GLU A 226 1.11 -21.29 -10.71
CA GLU A 226 0.53 -22.25 -11.66
C GLU A 226 -0.17 -21.56 -12.86
N GLU A 227 -0.78 -20.38 -12.68
CA GLU A 227 -1.37 -19.63 -13.81
C GLU A 227 -0.32 -19.00 -14.75
N MET A 228 0.93 -18.81 -14.32
CA MET A 228 2.02 -18.29 -15.16
C MET A 228 2.74 -19.39 -15.97
N ASP A 229 2.71 -20.65 -15.51
CA ASP A 229 3.46 -21.76 -16.12
C ASP A 229 2.69 -22.47 -17.25
N THR A 230 1.44 -22.07 -17.52
CA THR A 230 0.57 -22.69 -18.56
C THR A 230 0.64 -22.01 -19.93
N SER A 231 1.60 -21.12 -20.17
CA SER A 231 1.74 -20.35 -21.41
C SER A 231 3.12 -20.49 -22.09
N ASP A 232 3.72 -21.68 -22.14
CA ASP A 232 4.70 -21.99 -23.21
C ASP A 232 4.98 -23.50 -23.36
N GLU A 233 4.00 -24.25 -23.87
CA GLU A 233 4.28 -25.57 -24.47
C GLU A 233 3.60 -25.64 -25.85
N GLU A 234 4.07 -24.84 -26.81
CA GLU A 234 3.90 -25.19 -28.22
C GLU A 234 4.94 -26.23 -28.63
N GLU A 235 4.41 -27.44 -28.81
CA GLU A 235 4.90 -28.60 -29.55
C GLU A 235 6.26 -28.52 -30.26
N ALA A 236 7.14 -29.49 -29.95
CA ALA A 236 8.11 -30.00 -30.91
C ALA A 236 8.48 -31.47 -30.66
N GLU A 237 7.82 -32.33 -31.44
CA GLU A 237 8.30 -33.58 -32.06
C GLU A 237 9.09 -34.60 -31.21
N ASP A 238 8.33 -35.62 -30.79
CA ASP A 238 8.58 -37.06 -30.88
C ASP A 238 9.85 -37.45 -31.68
N ASP A 239 10.87 -37.99 -30.99
CA ASP A 239 11.89 -38.82 -31.63
C ASP A 239 12.21 -40.03 -30.71
N ASP A 240 11.67 -41.15 -31.16
CA ASP A 240 11.67 -42.50 -30.60
C ASP A 240 13.09 -43.11 -30.59
N TYR A 241 13.60 -43.48 -29.41
CA TYR A 241 14.75 -44.38 -29.28
C TYR A 241 14.47 -45.44 -28.21
N GLU A 242 14.38 -46.70 -28.66
CA GLU A 242 14.26 -47.91 -27.85
C GLU A 242 15.42 -48.03 -26.84
N ASP A 243 15.09 -48.12 -25.55
CA ASP A 243 16.03 -48.40 -24.45
C ASP A 243 15.83 -49.84 -23.92
N GLU A 244 16.88 -50.66 -23.97
CA GLU A 244 16.93 -51.95 -23.30
C GLU A 244 17.53 -51.81 -21.89
N ASN A 245 16.65 -51.95 -20.90
CA ASN A 245 16.82 -52.73 -19.67
C ASN A 245 17.83 -52.23 -18.62
N SER A 246 17.30 -51.65 -17.53
CA SER A 246 17.74 -51.97 -16.16
C SER A 246 16.73 -51.50 -15.13
N GLU A 247 16.29 -52.44 -14.30
CA GLU A 247 15.33 -52.35 -13.21
C GLU A 247 15.54 -51.17 -12.24
N SER A 248 14.45 -50.47 -11.89
CA SER A 248 14.33 -49.84 -10.56
C SER A 248 12.87 -49.67 -10.14
N GLU A 249 12.61 -49.99 -8.88
CA GLU A 249 11.36 -49.82 -8.16
C GLU A 249 11.03 -48.34 -7.97
N HIS A 250 9.81 -47.91 -8.30
CA HIS A 250 8.93 -47.10 -7.43
C HIS A 250 7.61 -46.84 -8.16
N ARG A 251 6.50 -47.45 -7.72
CA ARG A 251 5.16 -47.14 -8.22
C ARG A 251 4.29 -46.69 -7.06
N THR A 252 4.15 -45.38 -6.92
CA THR A 252 3.05 -44.75 -6.20
C THR A 252 1.85 -44.70 -7.14
N GLU A 253 0.79 -45.44 -6.80
CA GLU A 253 -0.51 -45.31 -7.45
C GLU A 253 -1.55 -45.09 -6.36
N SER A 254 -2.18 -43.92 -6.44
CA SER A 254 -3.34 -43.53 -5.64
C SER A 254 -4.57 -44.28 -6.17
N GLY A 255 -5.33 -44.90 -5.27
CA GLY A 255 -6.54 -45.64 -5.64
C GLY A 255 -7.35 -46.10 -4.45
N SER A 256 -8.37 -45.30 -4.12
CA SER A 256 -9.72 -45.70 -3.69
C SER A 256 -9.95 -46.44 -2.35
N CYS A 257 -10.94 -45.88 -1.64
CA CYS A 257 -11.70 -46.33 -0.47
C CYS A 257 -11.84 -47.84 -0.19
N ASP A 258 -11.70 -48.22 1.08
CA ASP A 258 -12.60 -49.19 1.72
C ASP A 258 -12.69 -48.95 3.24
N ASP A 259 -13.95 -48.87 3.69
CA ASP A 259 -14.41 -48.72 5.06
C ASP A 259 -14.32 -50.08 5.78
N GLN A 260 -13.58 -50.14 6.89
CA GLN A 260 -13.83 -51.20 7.88
C GLN A 260 -13.38 -50.81 9.29
N GLU A 261 -14.38 -50.64 10.15
CA GLU A 261 -14.28 -50.61 11.60
C GLU A 261 -13.56 -51.86 12.11
N ASN A 262 -12.57 -51.69 13.00
CA ASN A 262 -12.31 -52.65 14.07
C ASN A 262 -11.68 -51.94 15.28
N HIS A 263 -12.35 -52.10 16.41
CA HIS A 263 -11.81 -51.91 17.75
C HIS A 263 -10.57 -52.76 17.97
N ASP A 264 -9.48 -52.18 18.46
CA ASP A 264 -8.62 -52.88 19.45
C ASP A 264 -7.84 -51.89 20.31
N GLU A 265 -7.89 -52.12 21.63
CA GLU A 265 -7.17 -51.37 22.65
C GLU A 265 -5.77 -51.99 22.81
N GLY A 266 -4.72 -51.21 22.56
CA GLY A 266 -3.36 -51.71 22.70
C GLY A 266 -2.33 -50.60 22.73
N SER A 267 -1.78 -50.37 23.92
CA SER A 267 -0.60 -49.53 24.19
C SER A 267 0.51 -49.73 23.14
N GLY A 268 0.76 -48.68 22.36
CA GLY A 268 1.81 -48.66 21.34
C GLY A 268 2.30 -47.23 21.15
N SER A 269 3.45 -46.94 21.74
CA SER A 269 4.22 -45.70 21.56
C SER A 269 4.34 -45.35 20.08
N CYS A 270 3.59 -44.35 19.62
CA CYS A 270 3.71 -43.83 18.26
C CYS A 270 4.97 -42.99 18.16
N SER A 271 6.01 -43.58 17.56
CA SER A 271 7.16 -42.86 17.02
C SER A 271 6.68 -41.96 15.89
N SER A 272 6.31 -40.72 16.22
CA SER A 272 6.15 -39.66 15.25
C SER A 272 7.47 -39.51 14.49
N SER A 273 7.46 -39.91 13.22
CA SER A 273 8.52 -39.65 12.24
C SER A 273 8.77 -38.15 12.18
N THR A 274 9.68 -37.67 13.02
CA THR A 274 10.22 -36.32 12.96
C THR A 274 10.99 -36.22 11.65
N ARG A 275 10.32 -35.72 10.61
CA ARG A 275 11.00 -35.17 9.44
C ARG A 275 11.95 -34.11 9.98
N LYS A 276 13.21 -34.46 10.19
CA LYS A 276 14.25 -33.57 10.69
C LYS A 276 14.32 -32.41 9.71
N ARG A 277 13.77 -31.25 10.10
CA ARG A 277 13.90 -30.01 9.34
C ARG A 277 15.39 -29.77 9.13
N LYS A 278 15.80 -29.67 7.86
CA LYS A 278 17.17 -29.36 7.49
C LYS A 278 17.42 -27.91 7.90
N TYR A 279 18.02 -27.71 9.07
CA TYR A 279 18.36 -26.39 9.56
C TYR A 279 19.39 -25.74 8.63
N VAL A 280 18.99 -24.65 7.96
CA VAL A 280 19.93 -23.79 7.24
C VAL A 280 20.55 -22.87 8.28
N TYR A 281 21.84 -23.05 8.54
CA TYR A 281 22.57 -22.19 9.46
C TYR A 281 22.87 -20.86 8.75
N MET A 282 22.13 -19.82 9.12
CA MET A 282 22.37 -18.44 8.66
C MET A 282 23.15 -17.67 9.71
N SER A 283 24.06 -16.81 9.26
CA SER A 283 24.82 -15.91 10.13
C SER A 283 23.89 -14.95 10.87
N GLY A 284 24.25 -14.54 12.08
CA GLY A 284 23.44 -13.58 12.86
C GLY A 284 23.15 -12.29 12.09
N LYS A 285 24.12 -11.78 11.33
CA LYS A 285 23.93 -10.59 10.48
C LYS A 285 22.90 -10.81 9.37
N GLU A 286 22.87 -12.00 8.77
CA GLU A 286 21.90 -12.33 7.73
C GLU A 286 20.50 -12.45 8.32
N LYS A 287 20.38 -13.04 9.51
CA LYS A 287 19.10 -13.09 10.24
C LYS A 287 18.57 -11.69 10.55
N ASP A 288 19.45 -10.76 10.92
CA ASP A 288 19.04 -9.37 11.20
C ASP A 288 18.60 -8.64 9.92
N LEU A 289 19.30 -8.84 8.79
CA LEU A 289 18.88 -8.30 7.50
C LEU A 289 17.50 -8.84 7.07
N LEU A 290 17.24 -10.14 7.23
CA LEU A 290 15.94 -10.73 6.91
C LEU A 290 14.82 -10.22 7.82
N ARG A 291 15.13 -9.93 9.09
CA ARG A 291 14.18 -9.27 10.00
C ARG A 291 13.88 -7.84 9.55
N GLU A 292 14.90 -7.09 9.15
CA GLU A 292 14.73 -5.73 8.61
C GLU A 292 13.91 -5.75 7.32
N GLU A 293 14.10 -6.75 6.46
CA GLU A 293 13.31 -6.95 5.25
C GLU A 293 11.84 -7.24 5.59
N PHE A 294 11.58 -8.11 6.57
CA PHE A 294 10.23 -8.39 7.06
C PHE A 294 9.54 -7.10 7.52
N VAL A 295 10.19 -6.32 8.38
CA VAL A 295 9.67 -5.03 8.88
C VAL A 295 9.43 -4.04 7.73
N SER A 296 10.39 -3.93 6.80
CA SER A 296 10.30 -3.02 5.66
C SER A 296 9.16 -3.39 4.72
N ASN A 297 8.91 -4.69 4.51
CA ASN A 297 7.78 -5.16 3.72
C ASN A 297 6.45 -4.79 4.38
N MET A 298 6.34 -4.97 5.70
CA MET A 298 5.15 -4.56 6.46
C MET A 298 4.92 -3.04 6.39
N TYR A 299 5.97 -2.23 6.48
CA TYR A 299 5.87 -0.77 6.29
C TYR A 299 5.40 -0.40 4.88
N ARG A 300 5.96 -1.04 3.86
CA ARG A 300 5.57 -0.82 2.47
C ARG A 300 4.11 -1.18 2.24
N SER A 301 3.67 -2.35 2.73
CA SER A 301 2.27 -2.79 2.66
C SER A 301 1.33 -1.76 3.31
N PHE A 302 1.73 -1.24 4.47
CA PHE A 302 0.98 -0.19 5.16
C PHE A 302 0.87 1.10 4.33
N LEU A 303 1.99 1.59 3.76
CA LEU A 303 2.00 2.81 2.95
C LEU A 303 1.16 2.67 1.68
N GLU A 304 1.20 1.50 1.06
CA GLU A 304 0.46 1.19 -0.17
C GLU A 304 -1.03 0.98 0.07
N GLY A 305 -1.46 0.72 1.31
CA GLY A 305 -2.87 0.56 1.64
C GLY A 305 -3.36 -0.88 1.58
N ARG A 306 -2.45 -1.86 1.63
CA ARG A 306 -2.77 -3.29 1.52
C ARG A 306 -2.96 -3.98 2.89
N ASP A 307 -2.90 -3.21 3.97
CA ASP A 307 -3.04 -3.72 5.33
C ASP A 307 -4.52 -3.79 5.73
N GLU A 308 -5.15 -4.94 5.55
CA GLU A 308 -6.61 -5.10 5.72
C GLU A 308 -7.10 -4.86 7.15
N GLU A 309 -6.25 -5.07 8.15
CA GLU A 309 -6.62 -4.86 9.55
C GLU A 309 -6.63 -3.36 9.94
N PHE A 310 -6.02 -2.50 9.12
CA PHE A 310 -5.96 -1.06 9.39
C PHE A 310 -7.10 -0.29 8.72
N ASP A 311 -7.80 0.52 9.51
CA ASP A 311 -8.82 1.44 9.00
C ASP A 311 -8.18 2.73 8.45
N TYR A 312 -7.79 2.69 7.17
CA TYR A 312 -7.18 3.82 6.45
C TYR A 312 -8.05 5.07 6.38
N SER A 313 -9.36 4.96 6.58
CA SER A 313 -10.25 6.14 6.56
C SER A 313 -9.87 7.17 7.64
N GLN A 314 -9.26 6.72 8.73
CA GLN A 314 -8.79 7.54 9.85
C GLN A 314 -7.55 8.37 9.52
N VAL A 315 -6.79 7.98 8.50
CA VAL A 315 -5.53 8.62 8.10
C VAL A 315 -5.68 9.34 6.76
N ASP A 316 -6.26 8.67 5.77
CA ASP A 316 -6.31 9.16 4.38
C ASP A 316 -7.12 10.44 4.21
N LEU A 317 -8.06 10.73 5.11
CA LEU A 317 -8.90 11.93 5.08
C LEU A 317 -8.60 12.92 6.20
N ASN A 318 -7.60 12.63 7.04
CA ASN A 318 -7.30 13.39 8.24
C ASN A 318 -6.23 14.46 7.96
N PRO A 319 -6.57 15.75 8.10
CA PRO A 319 -5.63 16.85 7.87
C PRO A 319 -4.51 16.94 8.93
N GLU A 320 -4.64 16.28 10.08
CA GLU A 320 -3.59 16.30 11.12
C GLU A 320 -2.31 15.59 10.68
N TYR A 321 -2.42 14.65 9.72
CA TYR A 321 -1.26 13.97 9.13
C TYR A 321 -0.72 14.70 7.89
N GLU A 322 -1.27 15.88 7.53
CA GLU A 322 -0.76 16.69 6.42
C GLU A 322 0.53 17.41 6.86
N CYS A 323 1.68 16.75 6.69
CA CYS A 323 2.98 17.33 7.01
C CYS A 323 3.44 18.28 5.88
N LEU A 324 3.35 19.59 6.15
CA LEU A 324 3.80 20.63 5.22
C LEU A 324 5.28 20.51 4.86
N ALA A 325 6.13 20.04 5.79
CA ALA A 325 7.55 19.88 5.53
C ALA A 325 7.82 18.78 4.47
N LEU A 326 7.16 17.63 4.61
CA LEU A 326 7.25 16.54 3.64
C LEU A 326 6.75 17.00 2.27
N ARG A 327 5.62 17.71 2.27
CA ARG A 327 5.08 18.29 1.04
C ARG A 327 6.04 19.27 0.36
N SER A 328 6.70 20.13 1.14
CA SER A 328 7.69 21.06 0.58
C SER A 328 8.89 20.32 -0.02
N GLN A 329 9.34 19.24 0.62
CA GLN A 329 10.40 18.40 0.09
C GLN A 329 9.98 17.72 -1.21
N ASP A 330 8.78 17.16 -1.31
CA ASP A 330 8.30 16.54 -2.56
C ASP A 330 8.16 17.57 -3.68
N GLU A 331 7.71 18.79 -3.36
CA GLU A 331 7.61 19.90 -4.32
C GLU A 331 9.01 20.33 -4.79
N GLU A 332 10.02 20.27 -3.92
CA GLU A 332 11.44 20.53 -4.22
C GLU A 332 12.07 19.41 -5.07
N GLU A 333 11.89 18.15 -4.69
CA GLU A 333 12.39 16.99 -5.45
C GLU A 333 11.80 16.97 -6.87
N LYS A 334 10.49 17.23 -6.99
CA LYS A 334 9.84 17.37 -8.29
C LYS A 334 10.41 18.52 -9.13
N TYR A 335 10.78 19.62 -8.49
CA TYR A 335 11.45 20.74 -9.18
C TYR A 335 12.82 20.30 -9.70
N PHE A 336 13.64 19.64 -8.88
CA PHE A 336 14.96 19.13 -9.29
C PHE A 336 14.89 18.08 -10.39
N ASP A 337 13.95 17.12 -10.32
CA ASP A 337 13.77 16.10 -11.36
C ASP A 337 13.34 16.69 -12.70
N SER A 338 12.66 17.85 -12.68
CA SER A 338 12.23 18.56 -13.88
C SER A 338 13.35 19.41 -14.51
N GLU A 339 14.39 19.74 -13.75
CA GLU A 339 15.59 20.41 -14.27
C GLU A 339 16.53 19.37 -14.90
N THR A 340 16.65 19.41 -16.22
CA THR A 340 17.74 18.67 -16.87
C THR A 340 19.07 19.31 -16.49
N PRO A 341 20.08 18.56 -16.01
CA PRO A 341 21.37 19.13 -15.68
C PRO A 341 21.90 19.94 -16.86
N GLU A 342 22.13 21.24 -16.65
CA GLU A 342 22.77 22.07 -17.65
C GLU A 342 24.22 21.57 -17.79
N LEU A 343 24.49 20.84 -18.88
CA LEU A 343 25.83 20.46 -19.26
C LEU A 343 26.58 21.74 -19.61
N VAL A 344 27.25 22.32 -18.61
CA VAL A 344 28.25 23.35 -18.84
C VAL A 344 29.32 22.67 -19.68
N ALA A 345 29.30 22.94 -20.98
CA ALA A 345 30.41 22.64 -21.85
C ALA A 345 31.56 23.51 -21.33
N ILE A 346 32.40 22.91 -20.47
CA ILE A 346 33.74 23.40 -20.27
C ILE A 346 34.36 23.28 -21.65
N GLU A 347 34.41 24.41 -22.37
CA GLU A 347 35.29 24.53 -23.53
C GLU A 347 36.66 24.11 -23.00
N GLN A 348 37.10 22.92 -23.41
CA GLN A 348 38.47 22.49 -23.24
C GLN A 348 39.32 23.43 -24.10
N GLU A 349 39.54 24.66 -23.62
CA GLU A 349 40.75 25.38 -23.97
C GLU A 349 41.88 24.52 -23.44
N SER A 350 42.56 23.92 -24.40
CA SER A 350 43.69 23.02 -24.26
C SER A 350 44.91 23.74 -23.72
N ASP A 351 44.87 24.15 -22.45
CA ASP A 351 46.06 24.46 -21.69
C ASP A 351 46.23 23.37 -20.64
N GLU A 352 47.19 22.49 -20.90
CA GLU A 352 47.64 21.39 -20.03
C GLU A 352 48.27 21.92 -18.72
N GLU A 353 47.53 22.70 -17.95
CA GLU A 353 47.88 23.02 -16.56
C GLU A 353 47.20 21.97 -15.67
N GLU A 354 47.98 21.13 -15.01
CA GLU A 354 47.49 20.06 -14.11
C GLU A 354 46.44 20.63 -13.13
N ASP A 355 45.18 20.23 -13.28
CA ASP A 355 44.08 20.67 -12.40
C ASP A 355 44.42 20.33 -10.94
N GLU A 356 44.09 21.22 -9.99
CA GLU A 356 44.38 21.02 -8.56
C GLU A 356 43.84 19.67 -8.02
N LEU A 357 42.80 19.13 -8.64
CA LEU A 357 42.23 17.81 -8.35
C LEU A 357 43.15 16.66 -8.78
N ASP A 358 43.85 16.79 -9.90
CA ASP A 358 44.83 15.80 -10.36
C ASP A 358 46.06 15.80 -9.46
N VAL A 359 46.52 16.98 -9.04
CA VAL A 359 47.60 17.11 -8.04
C VAL A 359 47.18 16.48 -6.72
N TYR A 360 45.93 16.67 -6.29
CA TYR A 360 45.39 16.08 -5.07
C TYR A 360 45.29 14.54 -5.15
N MET A 361 44.75 14.01 -6.24
CA MET A 361 44.63 12.56 -6.51
C MET A 361 46.00 11.87 -6.64
N LYS A 362 47.00 12.58 -7.18
CA LYS A 362 48.38 12.08 -7.31
C LYS A 362 49.14 12.14 -5.99
N ASN A 363 48.76 13.05 -5.09
CA ASN A 363 49.33 13.20 -3.75
C ASN A 363 48.60 12.39 -2.68
N LEU A 364 47.43 11.83 -2.99
CA LEU A 364 46.79 10.78 -2.21
C LEU A 364 47.71 9.56 -2.23
N LYS A 365 48.38 9.32 -1.10
CA LYS A 365 49.18 8.11 -0.91
C LYS A 365 48.23 6.91 -1.08
N PRO A 366 48.65 5.84 -1.77
CA PRO A 366 47.87 4.61 -1.76
C PRO A 366 47.74 4.18 -0.31
N ASP A 367 46.51 4.11 0.18
CA ASP A 367 46.24 3.53 1.49
C ASP A 367 46.86 2.14 1.53
N SER A 368 47.60 1.90 2.62
CA SER A 368 48.28 0.64 2.90
C SER A 368 47.30 -0.51 2.64
N THR A 369 47.69 -1.43 1.78
CA THR A 369 46.83 -2.58 1.47
C THR A 369 46.58 -3.34 2.78
N PRO A 370 45.45 -4.08 2.92
CA PRO A 370 45.20 -4.89 4.12
C PRO A 370 46.33 -5.88 4.45
N SER A 371 47.18 -6.19 3.46
CA SER A 371 48.37 -7.02 3.61
C SER A 371 49.51 -6.34 4.38
N ASP A 372 49.63 -5.00 4.32
CA ASP A 372 50.69 -4.22 4.99
C ASP A 372 50.39 -3.99 6.49
N LEU A 373 49.13 -4.11 6.91
CA LEU A 373 48.72 -4.01 8.33
C LEU A 373 48.91 -5.32 9.10
N ALA A 374 49.08 -6.45 8.42
CA ALA A 374 49.30 -7.75 9.05
C ALA A 374 50.73 -7.90 9.61
N GLU A 375 51.74 -7.27 9.01
CA GLU A 375 53.12 -7.31 9.51
C GLU A 375 53.33 -6.42 10.75
N ASN A 376 52.57 -5.33 10.87
CA ASN A 376 52.69 -4.41 12.01
C ASN A 376 52.07 -4.92 13.32
N PHE A 377 51.22 -5.95 13.28
CA PHE A 377 50.71 -6.60 14.50
C PHE A 377 51.62 -7.72 15.03
N SER A 378 52.66 -8.13 14.29
CA SER A 378 53.59 -9.19 14.71
C SER A 378 54.83 -8.70 15.46
N ILE A 379 54.92 -7.40 15.79
CA ILE A 379 56.02 -6.79 16.57
C ILE A 379 55.55 -6.30 17.95
N MET A 380 54.28 -6.48 18.32
CA MET A 380 53.76 -6.18 19.67
C MET A 380 53.03 -7.37 20.32
N LEU A 381 53.57 -8.57 20.16
CA LEU A 381 53.48 -9.71 21.08
C LEU A 381 54.82 -10.47 20.99
#